data_AF-A0A1G9LLX0-F1
#
_entry.id   AF-A0A1G9LLX0-F1
#
_cell.length_a   1.000
_cell.length_b   1.000
_cell.length_c   1.000
_cell.angle_alpha   90.00
_cell.angle_beta   90.00
_cell.angle_gamma   90.00
#
_symmetry.space_group_name_H-M   'P 1'
#
loop_
_entity.id
_entity.type
_entity.pdbx_description
1 polymer ?
#
loop_
_entity_poly.entity_id
_entity_poly.type
_entity_poly.pdbx_seq_one_letter_code
_entity_poly.pdbx_strand_id
1 'polypeptide(L)'
;MQVTGPDVPCARRVSSPSWRFVDDTARRAATEDCMVVSTPELEIASIVLAGSFNPGIFHPAWLAANDLIPKIEAEAAENILVSADYTRFEVDWLGLEVIPERLTIMTSQAPYQSPLRDLAQSILTLLPHTPINAMGLNRATHYKLKNEDVWHSFGHRLAPKDPVWTDILKAPGTRRLMIQGERDDGKRGHVIVTVEPSQRVDTAIFIDINDHFARPSDLSGIEGAKWARDILTEDWRVNTQRINSIRSRLLIFASEGEGEK
;
A
#
# COMPACT_ATOMS: atom_id res chain seq x y z
N MET A 1 52.24 -50.08 -47.30
CA MET A 1 51.07 -49.49 -46.64
C MET A 1 49.84 -50.20 -47.20
N GLN A 2 49.35 -51.18 -46.47
CA GLN A 2 48.39 -52.20 -46.89
C GLN A 2 47.21 -52.19 -45.91
N VAL A 3 45.98 -52.16 -46.47
CA VAL A 3 44.73 -52.92 -46.16
C VAL A 3 44.37 -53.10 -44.67
N THR A 4 43.15 -52.88 -44.14
CA THR A 4 41.82 -53.44 -44.49
C THR A 4 40.70 -52.80 -43.63
N GLY A 5 39.51 -52.62 -44.20
CA GLY A 5 38.22 -52.37 -43.50
C GLY A 5 37.70 -53.60 -42.72
N PRO A 6 36.43 -53.65 -42.23
CA PRO A 6 35.21 -53.47 -43.06
C PRO A 6 33.97 -52.75 -42.41
N ASP A 7 33.18 -52.01 -43.20
CA ASP A 7 31.81 -52.32 -43.72
C ASP A 7 30.91 -53.32 -42.90
N VAL A 8 29.59 -53.19 -42.60
CA VAL A 8 28.41 -52.35 -42.99
C VAL A 8 27.26 -52.56 -41.91
N PRO A 9 25.92 -52.31 -42.13
CA PRO A 9 25.06 -51.25 -41.54
C PRO A 9 23.91 -51.73 -40.60
N CYS A 10 23.17 -50.82 -39.94
CA CYS A 10 21.68 -50.89 -39.85
C CYS A 10 21.03 -49.64 -39.22
N ALA A 11 19.80 -49.37 -39.65
CA ALA A 11 18.95 -48.21 -39.31
C ALA A 11 18.34 -48.23 -37.89
N ARG A 12 17.95 -47.06 -37.37
CA ARG A 12 16.57 -46.68 -36.94
C ARG A 12 16.52 -45.36 -36.13
N ARG A 13 15.45 -44.59 -36.37
CA ARG A 13 14.97 -43.42 -35.60
C ARG A 13 14.88 -43.71 -34.10
N VAL A 14 15.10 -42.71 -33.23
CA VAL A 14 14.19 -42.30 -32.12
C VAL A 14 14.44 -40.82 -31.76
N SER A 15 13.35 -40.20 -31.33
CA SER A 15 12.98 -38.83 -30.93
C SER A 15 13.86 -37.99 -29.99
N SER A 16 13.73 -36.67 -30.19
CA SER A 16 13.70 -35.54 -29.23
C SER A 16 14.18 -35.73 -27.79
N PRO A 17 15.03 -34.82 -27.26
CA PRO A 17 15.08 -34.55 -25.82
C PRO A 17 14.13 -33.40 -25.47
N SER A 18 13.20 -33.73 -24.59
CA SER A 18 12.23 -32.86 -23.96
C SER A 18 12.89 -31.76 -23.13
N TRP A 19 12.38 -30.54 -23.28
CA TRP A 19 12.51 -29.49 -22.26
C TRP A 19 11.83 -30.01 -20.98
N ARG A 20 12.64 -30.47 -20.02
CA ARG A 20 12.14 -30.80 -18.69
C ARG A 20 11.71 -29.49 -18.03
N PHE A 21 10.39 -29.35 -17.87
CA PHE A 21 9.79 -28.51 -16.84
C PHE A 21 10.48 -28.83 -15.52
N VAL A 22 11.31 -27.90 -15.06
CA VAL A 22 11.76 -27.89 -13.67
C VAL A 22 10.54 -27.45 -12.86
N ASP A 23 10.06 -28.40 -12.08
CA ASP A 23 9.00 -28.38 -11.08
C ASP A 23 8.80 -27.00 -10.40
N ASP A 24 7.91 -26.18 -10.96
CA ASP A 24 7.52 -24.84 -10.45
C ASP A 24 6.73 -24.95 -9.12
N THR A 25 6.28 -26.16 -8.78
CA THR A 25 5.56 -26.50 -7.56
C THR A 25 6.45 -26.48 -6.32
N ALA A 26 7.72 -26.86 -6.45
CA ALA A 26 8.68 -26.84 -5.34
C ALA A 26 9.11 -25.41 -4.94
N ARG A 27 9.17 -24.47 -5.90
CA ARG A 27 9.39 -23.05 -5.61
C ARG A 27 8.17 -22.40 -4.95
N ARG A 28 6.96 -22.78 -5.36
CA ARG A 28 5.71 -22.29 -4.73
C ARG A 28 5.52 -22.79 -3.30
N ALA A 29 5.82 -24.06 -3.03
CA ALA A 29 5.70 -24.64 -1.69
C ALA A 29 6.72 -24.09 -0.68
N ALA A 30 7.94 -23.72 -1.13
CA ALA A 30 8.95 -23.12 -0.25
C ALA A 30 8.69 -21.63 0.07
N THR A 31 7.90 -20.93 -0.74
CA THR A 31 7.50 -19.53 -0.48
C THR A 31 6.29 -19.39 0.45
N GLU A 32 5.53 -20.45 0.69
CA GLU A 32 4.32 -20.38 1.53
C GLU A 32 4.62 -20.55 3.04
N ASP A 33 5.76 -21.14 3.40
CA ASP A 33 6.14 -21.47 4.79
C ASP A 33 7.23 -20.55 5.38
N CYS A 34 7.54 -19.44 4.69
CA CYS A 34 8.49 -18.41 5.12
C CYS A 34 7.91 -17.00 4.92
N MET A 35 6.65 -16.79 5.27
CA MET A 35 6.21 -15.42 5.54
C MET A 35 6.71 -15.05 6.93
N VAL A 36 7.83 -14.33 7.00
CA VAL A 36 8.17 -13.56 8.20
C VAL A 36 7.10 -12.46 8.33
N VAL A 37 5.96 -12.80 8.93
CA VAL A 37 4.92 -11.84 9.26
C VAL A 37 5.35 -11.15 10.54
N SER A 38 6.21 -10.13 10.44
CA SER A 38 6.39 -9.23 11.56
C SER A 38 5.14 -8.37 11.70
N THR A 39 4.64 -8.24 12.93
CA THR A 39 3.54 -7.32 13.24
C THR A 39 4.09 -5.90 13.22
N PRO A 40 3.41 -4.93 12.57
CA PRO A 40 3.84 -3.55 12.65
C PRO A 40 3.69 -3.00 14.07
N GLU A 41 4.61 -2.15 14.48
CA GLU A 41 4.55 -1.41 15.76
C GLU A 41 3.43 -0.37 15.72
N LEU A 42 3.24 0.25 14.55
CA LEU A 42 2.18 1.20 14.28
C LEU A 42 1.66 0.97 12.87
N GLU A 43 0.34 1.00 12.72
CA GLU A 43 -0.32 0.93 11.43
C GLU A 43 -1.42 2.01 11.37
N ILE A 44 -1.50 2.70 10.24
CA ILE A 44 -2.53 3.69 9.98
C ILE A 44 -3.14 3.38 8.61
N ALA A 45 -4.44 3.15 8.59
CA ALA A 45 -5.24 3.09 7.38
C ALA A 45 -5.88 4.45 7.13
N SER A 46 -5.83 4.93 5.88
CA SER A 46 -6.55 6.15 5.52
C SER A 46 -7.20 6.05 4.15
N ILE A 47 -8.39 6.63 4.04
CA ILE A 47 -9.12 6.82 2.80
C ILE A 47 -9.09 8.30 2.51
N VAL A 48 -8.52 8.66 1.36
CA VAL A 48 -8.41 10.05 0.90
C VAL A 48 -9.29 10.21 -0.32
N LEU A 49 -10.24 11.13 -0.27
CA LEU A 49 -11.10 11.49 -1.38
C LEU A 49 -10.72 12.88 -1.85
N ALA A 50 -10.26 13.01 -3.09
CA ALA A 50 -9.96 14.30 -3.71
C ALA A 50 -11.16 14.75 -4.57
N GLY A 51 -11.70 15.93 -4.30
CA GLY A 51 -13.01 16.34 -4.80
C GLY A 51 -13.33 17.79 -4.48
N SER A 52 -14.63 18.09 -4.33
CA SER A 52 -15.10 19.39 -3.86
C SER A 52 -15.99 19.17 -2.65
N PHE A 53 -15.52 19.60 -1.48
CA PHE A 53 -16.18 19.44 -0.19
C PHE A 53 -16.50 20.79 0.42
N ASN A 54 -17.52 20.80 1.29
CA ASN A 54 -17.79 21.93 2.18
C ASN A 54 -17.38 21.49 3.60
N PRO A 55 -16.20 21.89 4.10
CA PRO A 55 -15.73 21.49 5.43
C PRO A 55 -16.75 21.74 6.55
N GLY A 56 -17.50 22.85 6.47
CA GLY A 56 -18.46 23.24 7.51
C GLY A 56 -19.63 22.28 7.74
N ILE A 57 -19.92 21.35 6.83
CA ILE A 57 -20.93 20.31 7.06
C ILE A 57 -20.41 19.16 7.93
N PHE A 58 -19.10 18.94 7.93
CA PHE A 58 -18.48 17.86 8.67
C PHE A 58 -18.28 18.33 10.11
N HIS A 59 -19.15 17.85 11.00
CA HIS A 59 -19.08 18.10 12.42
C HIS A 59 -19.44 16.79 13.14
N PRO A 60 -18.86 16.45 14.31
CA PRO A 60 -19.21 15.23 15.04
C PRO A 60 -20.73 15.06 15.22
N ALA A 61 -21.42 16.12 15.60
CA ALA A 61 -22.89 16.16 15.68
C ALA A 61 -23.61 15.88 14.35
N TRP A 62 -23.06 16.29 13.19
CA TRP A 62 -23.64 15.95 11.88
C TRP A 62 -23.47 14.46 11.58
N LEU A 63 -22.32 13.88 11.90
CA LEU A 63 -22.11 12.44 11.74
C LEU A 63 -23.11 11.65 12.60
N ALA A 64 -23.28 12.04 13.87
CA ALA A 64 -24.26 11.39 14.74
C ALA A 64 -25.72 11.62 14.32
N ALA A 65 -26.06 12.79 13.78
CA ALA A 65 -27.41 13.07 13.28
C ALA A 65 -27.78 12.26 12.02
N ASN A 66 -26.77 11.75 11.30
CA ASN A 66 -26.94 10.87 10.15
C ASN A 66 -26.61 9.39 10.47
N ASP A 67 -26.59 9.03 11.75
CA ASP A 67 -26.32 7.67 12.23
C ASP A 67 -24.97 7.07 11.73
N LEU A 68 -23.99 7.93 11.43
CA LEU A 68 -22.66 7.52 10.99
C LEU A 68 -21.76 7.12 12.15
N ILE A 69 -21.97 7.74 13.32
CA ILE A 69 -21.32 7.42 14.59
C ILE A 69 -22.36 7.51 15.73
N PRO A 70 -22.18 6.78 16.84
CA PRO A 70 -22.99 6.95 18.04
C PRO A 70 -22.92 8.37 18.61
N LYS A 71 -24.03 8.85 19.21
CA LYS A 71 -24.08 10.16 19.87
C LYS A 71 -23.02 10.33 20.96
N ILE A 72 -22.77 9.27 21.74
CA ILE A 72 -21.76 9.29 22.79
C ILE A 72 -20.34 9.49 22.24
N GLU A 73 -20.03 8.94 21.05
CA GLU A 73 -18.75 9.17 20.38
C GLU A 73 -18.64 10.60 19.86
N ALA A 74 -19.74 11.15 19.32
CA ALA A 74 -19.76 12.53 18.87
C ALA A 74 -19.60 13.56 20.00
N GLU A 75 -20.17 13.29 21.18
CA GLU A 75 -20.02 14.13 22.38
C GLU A 75 -18.62 14.02 22.99
N ALA A 76 -17.97 12.86 22.85
CA ALA A 76 -16.61 12.61 23.32
C ALA A 76 -15.52 13.01 22.31
N ALA A 77 -15.87 13.69 21.21
CA ALA A 77 -14.92 14.08 20.19
C ALA A 77 -13.88 15.09 20.72
N GLU A 78 -12.63 14.89 20.32
CA GLU A 78 -11.48 15.71 20.69
C GLU A 78 -10.94 16.49 19.48
N ASN A 79 -10.09 17.48 19.76
CA ASN A 79 -9.38 18.27 18.75
C ASN A 79 -10.32 18.90 17.69
N ILE A 80 -11.54 19.28 18.10
CA ILE A 80 -12.57 19.80 17.22
C ILE A 80 -12.20 21.21 16.75
N LEU A 81 -11.96 21.34 15.45
CA LEU A 81 -11.82 22.61 14.75
C LEU A 81 -12.75 22.58 13.54
N VAL A 82 -13.71 23.48 13.48
CA VAL A 82 -14.67 23.57 12.36
C VAL A 82 -14.75 25.02 11.89
N SER A 83 -14.51 25.21 10.60
CA SER A 83 -14.55 26.49 9.91
C SER A 83 -15.06 26.30 8.48
N ALA A 84 -15.20 27.40 7.73
CA ALA A 84 -15.61 27.32 6.33
C ALA A 84 -14.60 26.58 5.45
N ASP A 85 -13.30 26.70 5.76
CA ASP A 85 -12.21 26.21 4.91
C ASP A 85 -11.49 24.99 5.49
N TYR A 86 -11.79 24.62 6.74
CA TYR A 86 -11.12 23.51 7.41
C TYR A 86 -11.97 22.92 8.52
N THR A 87 -12.05 21.59 8.51
CA THR A 87 -12.61 20.79 9.59
C THR A 87 -11.62 19.72 10.00
N ARG A 88 -11.39 19.56 11.30
CA ARG A 88 -10.70 18.42 11.89
C ARG A 88 -11.34 18.05 13.21
N PHE A 89 -11.48 16.75 13.47
CA PHE A 89 -11.77 16.23 14.79
C PHE A 89 -11.32 14.77 14.87
N GLU A 90 -11.23 14.27 16.08
CA GLU A 90 -10.90 12.89 16.38
C GLU A 90 -11.94 12.31 17.35
N VAL A 91 -12.33 11.07 17.14
CA VAL A 91 -13.00 10.21 18.12
C VAL A 91 -12.13 8.97 18.31
N ASP A 92 -12.42 8.14 19.32
CA ASP A 92 -11.55 7.04 19.78
C ASP A 92 -10.89 6.22 18.64
N TRP A 93 -11.66 5.83 17.63
CA TRP A 93 -11.19 5.00 16.51
C TRP A 93 -10.98 5.74 15.19
N LEU A 94 -11.41 6.99 15.07
CA LEU A 94 -11.52 7.72 13.80
C LEU A 94 -10.92 9.13 13.91
N GLY A 95 -9.99 9.43 13.01
CA GLY A 95 -9.61 10.80 12.67
C GLY A 95 -10.28 11.24 11.37
N LEU A 96 -10.85 12.44 11.35
CA LEU A 96 -11.46 13.03 10.16
C LEU A 96 -10.87 14.42 9.92
N GLU A 97 -10.44 14.67 8.69
CA GLU A 97 -9.97 15.97 8.23
C GLU A 97 -10.61 16.33 6.89
N VAL A 98 -11.10 17.55 6.76
CA VAL A 98 -11.71 18.07 5.54
C VAL A 98 -11.16 19.45 5.22
N ILE A 99 -10.69 19.59 3.99
CA ILE A 99 -10.44 20.86 3.30
C ILE A 99 -11.30 20.90 2.03
N PRO A 100 -11.47 22.05 1.36
CA PRO A 100 -12.38 22.16 0.21
C PRO A 100 -12.06 21.16 -0.91
N GLU A 101 -10.80 20.79 -1.09
CA GLU A 101 -10.37 19.87 -2.15
C GLU A 101 -10.25 18.41 -1.72
N ARG A 102 -10.36 18.11 -0.42
CA ARG A 102 -9.99 16.79 0.12
C ARG A 102 -10.70 16.45 1.42
N LEU A 103 -11.26 15.25 1.46
CA LEU A 103 -11.70 14.56 2.68
C LEU A 103 -10.73 13.42 2.98
N THR A 104 -10.17 13.41 4.18
CA THR A 104 -9.35 12.31 4.71
C THR A 104 -10.04 11.72 5.92
N ILE A 105 -10.28 10.42 5.90
CA ILE A 105 -10.67 9.66 7.09
C ILE A 105 -9.62 8.60 7.38
N MET A 106 -9.27 8.41 8.65
CA MET A 106 -8.18 7.52 9.03
C MET A 106 -8.44 6.82 10.36
N THR A 107 -7.80 5.67 10.54
CA THR A 107 -7.76 4.95 11.82
C THR A 107 -6.37 4.35 12.03
N SER A 108 -5.90 4.37 13.27
CA SER A 108 -4.72 3.62 13.71
C SER A 108 -5.05 2.28 14.35
N GLN A 109 -6.35 1.94 14.45
CA GLN A 109 -6.81 0.73 15.09
C GLN A 109 -7.18 -0.32 14.04
N ALA A 110 -6.46 -1.44 14.01
CA ALA A 110 -6.67 -2.49 12.99
C ALA A 110 -8.10 -3.05 12.89
N PRO A 111 -8.86 -3.25 13.99
CA PRO A 111 -10.24 -3.72 13.91
C PRO A 111 -11.19 -2.75 13.18
N TYR A 112 -10.85 -1.46 13.13
CA TYR A 112 -11.70 -0.42 12.58
C TYR A 112 -11.47 -0.11 11.10
N GLN A 113 -10.62 -0.88 10.42
CA GLN A 113 -10.38 -0.67 8.98
C GLN A 113 -11.63 -0.92 8.12
N SER A 114 -12.39 -1.99 8.39
CA SER A 114 -13.65 -2.23 7.69
C SER A 114 -14.72 -1.19 8.06
N PRO A 115 -14.94 -0.85 9.35
CA PRO A 115 -15.75 0.30 9.72
C PRO A 115 -15.37 1.62 9.04
N LEU A 116 -14.07 1.88 8.83
CA LEU A 116 -13.60 3.07 8.11
C LEU A 116 -14.09 3.09 6.65
N ARG A 117 -14.03 1.94 5.95
CA ARG A 117 -14.60 1.79 4.61
C ARG A 117 -16.11 2.05 4.62
N ASP A 118 -16.82 1.45 5.56
CA ASP A 118 -18.29 1.55 5.64
C ASP A 118 -18.74 2.99 5.94
N LEU A 119 -17.98 3.71 6.78
CA LEU A 119 -18.16 5.13 7.03
C LEU A 119 -17.96 5.95 5.74
N ALA A 120 -16.87 5.72 4.99
CA ALA A 120 -16.63 6.40 3.72
C ALA A 120 -17.79 6.19 2.73
N GLN A 121 -18.27 4.95 2.60
CA GLN A 121 -19.39 4.62 1.74
C GLN A 121 -20.67 5.31 2.17
N SER A 122 -20.93 5.38 3.48
CA SER A 122 -22.12 6.03 4.05
C SER A 122 -22.10 7.54 3.83
N ILE A 123 -20.95 8.21 4.04
CA ILE A 123 -20.77 9.64 3.72
C ILE A 123 -21.05 9.90 2.24
N LEU A 124 -20.47 9.10 1.34
CA LEU A 124 -20.69 9.24 -0.10
C LEU A 124 -22.12 8.90 -0.53
N THR A 125 -22.87 8.15 0.28
CA THR A 125 -24.29 7.85 0.05
C THR A 125 -25.16 9.04 0.43
N LEU A 126 -24.86 9.70 1.55
CA LEU A 126 -25.55 10.92 1.99
C LEU A 126 -25.26 12.13 1.09
N LEU A 127 -24.08 12.16 0.47
CA LEU A 127 -23.64 13.25 -0.40
C LEU A 127 -23.46 12.76 -1.85
N PRO A 128 -24.53 12.31 -2.53
CA PRO A 128 -24.44 11.61 -3.82
C PRO A 128 -23.98 12.52 -4.97
N HIS A 129 -24.10 13.84 -4.82
CA HIS A 129 -23.73 14.82 -5.84
C HIS A 129 -22.35 15.44 -5.61
N THR A 130 -21.60 14.96 -4.61
CA THR A 130 -20.23 15.42 -4.35
C THR A 130 -19.31 15.01 -5.49
N PRO A 131 -18.67 15.97 -6.19
CA PRO A 131 -17.68 15.65 -7.20
C PRO A 131 -16.45 15.00 -6.54
N ILE A 132 -16.10 13.81 -6.98
CA ILE A 132 -14.87 13.11 -6.59
C ILE A 132 -14.06 12.86 -7.86
N ASN A 133 -12.80 13.29 -7.86
CA ASN A 133 -11.90 13.20 -9.01
C ASN A 133 -10.82 12.13 -8.83
N ALA A 134 -10.45 11.83 -7.59
CA ALA A 134 -9.53 10.76 -7.27
C ALA A 134 -9.78 10.21 -5.86
N MET A 135 -9.28 9.01 -5.61
CA MET A 135 -9.31 8.38 -4.30
C MET A 135 -7.97 7.70 -4.01
N GLY A 136 -7.49 7.77 -2.77
CA GLY A 136 -6.35 7.01 -2.27
C GLY A 136 -6.81 6.04 -1.18
N LEU A 137 -6.46 4.77 -1.33
CA LEU A 137 -6.60 3.76 -0.28
C LEU A 137 -5.20 3.51 0.30
N ASN A 138 -4.89 4.27 1.34
CA ASN A 138 -3.52 4.45 1.79
C ASN A 138 -3.22 3.63 3.02
N ARG A 139 -1.95 3.25 3.14
CA ARG A 139 -1.49 2.50 4.27
C ARG A 139 -0.08 2.82 4.70
N ALA A 140 0.01 3.36 5.91
CA ALA A 140 1.25 3.73 6.56
C ALA A 140 1.57 2.75 7.69
N THR A 141 2.82 2.30 7.76
CA THR A 141 3.28 1.32 8.76
C THR A 141 4.68 1.58 9.25
N HIS A 142 4.90 1.26 10.52
CA HIS A 142 6.21 1.27 11.15
C HIS A 142 6.60 -0.14 11.54
N TYR A 143 7.72 -0.63 11.02
CA TYR A 143 8.27 -1.95 11.35
C TYR A 143 9.61 -1.78 12.05
N LYS A 144 9.69 -2.26 13.28
CA LYS A 144 10.95 -2.33 14.01
C LYS A 144 11.83 -3.40 13.37
N LEU A 145 13.08 -3.03 13.11
CA LEU A 145 14.09 -3.97 12.67
C LEU A 145 14.88 -4.48 13.88
N LYS A 146 15.53 -5.63 13.68
CA LYS A 146 16.23 -6.35 14.74
C LYS A 146 17.32 -5.53 15.40
N ASN A 147 18.08 -4.77 14.61
CA ASN A 147 19.20 -3.94 15.04
C ASN A 147 19.59 -2.93 13.96
N GLU A 148 20.52 -2.04 14.30
CA GLU A 148 21.00 -0.96 13.45
C GLU A 148 21.73 -1.48 12.19
N ASP A 149 22.48 -2.58 12.29
CA ASP A 149 23.16 -3.21 11.14
C ASP A 149 22.15 -3.61 10.05
N VAL A 150 21.06 -4.29 10.42
CA VAL A 150 19.99 -4.69 9.49
C VAL A 150 19.31 -3.46 8.90
N TRP A 151 19.12 -2.41 9.70
CA TRP A 151 18.52 -1.16 9.24
C TRP A 151 19.39 -0.41 8.21
N HIS A 152 20.70 -0.29 8.46
CA HIS A 152 21.64 0.29 7.49
C HIS A 152 21.76 -0.57 6.23
N SER A 153 21.87 -1.89 6.39
CA SER A 153 21.98 -2.84 5.27
C SER A 153 20.74 -2.79 4.37
N PHE A 154 19.53 -2.77 4.95
CA PHE A 154 18.29 -2.61 4.20
C PHE A 154 18.30 -1.32 3.37
N GLY A 155 18.66 -0.19 3.98
CA GLY A 155 18.74 1.10 3.28
C GLY A 155 19.80 1.13 2.17
N HIS A 156 20.92 0.42 2.33
CA HIS A 156 21.95 0.28 1.30
C HIS A 156 21.51 -0.64 0.16
N ARG A 157 20.90 -1.79 0.45
CA ARG A 157 20.40 -2.72 -0.59
C ARG A 157 19.26 -2.11 -1.41
N LEU A 158 18.40 -1.32 -0.78
CA LEU A 158 17.27 -0.68 -1.45
C LEU A 158 17.71 0.51 -2.34
N ALA A 159 18.78 1.21 -1.96
CA ALA A 159 19.39 2.28 -2.73
C ALA A 159 20.91 2.25 -2.56
N PRO A 160 21.65 1.52 -3.43
CA PRO A 160 23.10 1.36 -3.30
C PRO A 160 23.84 2.69 -3.25
N LYS A 161 24.79 2.80 -2.31
CA LYS A 161 25.62 3.99 -2.16
C LYS A 161 26.83 3.96 -3.07
N ASP A 162 27.36 2.78 -3.31
CA ASP A 162 28.50 2.57 -4.19
C ASP A 162 28.07 2.38 -5.65
N PRO A 163 28.86 2.85 -6.62
CA PRO A 163 30.04 3.71 -6.44
C PRO A 163 29.72 5.20 -6.36
N VAL A 164 28.48 5.61 -6.65
CA VAL A 164 28.17 7.00 -7.00
C VAL A 164 28.26 7.97 -5.83
N TRP A 165 27.79 7.58 -4.65
CA TRP A 165 27.57 8.49 -3.52
C TRP A 165 28.74 8.55 -2.54
N THR A 166 29.51 7.48 -2.44
CA THR A 166 30.63 7.35 -1.50
C THR A 166 31.82 8.23 -1.88
N ASP A 167 31.99 8.56 -3.16
CA ASP A 167 33.03 9.49 -3.63
C ASP A 167 32.67 10.97 -3.43
N ILE A 168 31.38 11.29 -3.27
CA ILE A 168 30.88 12.69 -3.25
C ILE A 168 30.40 13.09 -1.85
N LEU A 169 29.92 12.14 -1.05
CA LEU A 169 29.34 12.39 0.27
C LEU A 169 30.06 11.58 1.34
N LYS A 170 30.24 12.19 2.51
CA LYS A 170 30.70 11.48 3.71
C LYS A 170 29.53 10.76 4.37
N ALA A 171 29.63 9.43 4.52
CA ALA A 171 28.61 8.58 5.15
C ALA A 171 27.19 8.75 4.56
N PRO A 172 26.99 8.50 3.25
CA PRO A 172 25.70 8.67 2.61
C PRO A 172 24.66 7.65 3.12
N GLY A 173 23.46 8.12 3.43
CA GLY A 173 22.33 7.31 3.90
C GLY A 173 21.05 7.58 3.11
N THR A 174 20.16 6.59 3.03
CA THR A 174 18.84 6.77 2.39
C THR A 174 17.91 7.47 3.37
N ARG A 175 17.36 8.63 2.98
CA ARG A 175 16.35 9.34 3.78
C ARG A 175 14.92 9.02 3.35
N ARG A 176 14.69 8.93 2.04
CA ARG A 176 13.41 8.58 1.44
C ARG A 176 13.67 7.91 0.10
N LEU A 177 13.02 6.78 -0.13
CA LEU A 177 12.87 6.19 -1.44
C LEU A 177 11.39 6.17 -1.79
N MET A 178 11.06 6.61 -3.01
CA MET A 178 9.71 6.57 -3.54
C MET A 178 9.73 5.82 -4.87
N ILE A 179 8.93 4.77 -4.98
CA ILE A 179 8.78 3.96 -6.18
C ILE A 179 7.32 4.07 -6.65
N GLN A 180 7.13 4.42 -7.92
CA GLN A 180 5.82 4.46 -8.54
C GLN A 180 5.68 3.29 -9.52
N GLY A 181 4.58 2.55 -9.38
CA GLY A 181 4.16 1.52 -10.32
C GLY A 181 2.84 1.89 -11.00
N GLU A 182 2.66 1.43 -12.23
CA GLU A 182 1.36 1.44 -12.89
C GLU A 182 0.43 0.40 -12.26
N ARG A 183 -0.87 0.58 -12.45
CA ARG A 183 -1.88 -0.40 -12.00
C ARG A 183 -2.01 -1.51 -13.02
N ASP A 184 -2.23 -2.73 -12.54
CA ASP A 184 -2.41 -3.96 -13.33
C ASP A 184 -3.87 -4.42 -13.42
N ASP A 185 -4.81 -3.65 -12.86
CA ASP A 185 -6.23 -3.99 -12.73
C ASP A 185 -7.13 -3.28 -13.76
N GLY A 186 -6.54 -2.61 -14.75
CA GLY A 186 -7.27 -1.88 -15.79
C GLY A 186 -7.92 -0.57 -15.33
N LYS A 187 -7.77 -0.19 -14.05
CA LYS A 187 -8.25 1.10 -13.54
C LYS A 187 -7.19 2.18 -13.74
N ARG A 188 -7.61 3.45 -13.85
CA ARG A 188 -6.68 4.59 -13.94
C ARG A 188 -6.10 4.92 -12.57
N GLY A 189 -4.83 5.31 -12.55
CA GLY A 189 -4.13 5.72 -11.35
C GLY A 189 -2.73 5.12 -11.29
N HIS A 190 -2.20 4.95 -10.09
CA HIS A 190 -0.86 4.40 -9.85
C HIS A 190 -0.78 3.87 -8.42
N VAL A 191 0.28 3.12 -8.12
CA VAL A 191 0.64 2.76 -6.75
C VAL A 191 1.97 3.41 -6.43
N ILE A 192 2.03 4.17 -5.36
CA ILE A 192 3.28 4.74 -4.85
C ILE A 192 3.64 4.02 -3.56
N VAL A 193 4.87 3.53 -3.48
CA VAL A 193 5.46 2.94 -2.28
C VAL A 193 6.58 3.86 -1.82
N THR A 194 6.47 4.34 -0.59
CA THR A 194 7.46 5.19 0.05
C THR A 194 8.10 4.43 1.20
N VAL A 195 9.43 4.44 1.26
CA VAL A 195 10.21 3.79 2.33
C VAL A 195 11.18 4.80 2.93
N GLU A 196 11.14 4.95 4.26
CA GLU A 196 11.91 5.94 5.02
C GLU A 196 12.36 5.38 6.37
N PRO A 197 13.35 5.98 7.03
CA PRO A 197 13.52 5.84 8.47
C PRO A 197 12.29 6.29 9.24
N SER A 198 11.83 5.47 10.19
CA SER A 198 10.76 5.84 11.11
C SER A 198 11.20 6.99 12.02
N GLN A 199 10.37 8.02 12.13
CA GLN A 199 10.54 9.12 13.10
C GLN A 199 9.84 8.85 14.44
N ARG A 200 9.08 7.75 14.53
CA ARG A 200 8.21 7.44 15.69
C ARG A 200 8.70 6.24 16.51
N VAL A 201 9.52 5.39 15.90
CA VAL A 201 10.01 4.14 16.47
C VAL A 201 11.48 4.07 16.15
N ASP A 202 12.32 3.88 17.17
CA ASP A 202 13.75 3.76 17.01
C ASP A 202 14.12 2.47 16.25
N THR A 203 15.16 2.55 15.41
CA THR A 203 15.63 1.42 14.58
C THR A 203 14.48 0.76 13.78
N ALA A 204 13.62 1.58 13.18
CA ALA A 204 12.47 1.11 12.41
C ALA A 204 12.42 1.73 11.02
N ILE A 205 11.75 1.02 10.12
CA ILE A 205 11.40 1.53 8.79
C ILE A 205 9.94 1.96 8.77
N PHE A 206 9.70 3.05 8.08
CA PHE A 206 8.39 3.54 7.71
C PHE A 206 8.11 3.11 6.27
N ILE A 207 6.96 2.47 6.05
CA ILE A 207 6.46 2.09 4.73
C ILE A 207 5.08 2.72 4.56
N ASP A 208 4.95 3.58 3.57
CA ASP A 208 3.68 4.15 3.13
C ASP A 208 3.34 3.66 1.72
N ILE A 209 2.12 3.14 1.55
CA ILE A 209 1.60 2.64 0.29
C ILE A 209 0.36 3.47 -0.04
N ASN A 210 0.46 4.29 -1.09
CA ASN A 210 -0.66 5.04 -1.65
C ASN A 210 -1.19 4.28 -2.88
N ASP A 211 -2.33 3.63 -2.71
CA ASP A 211 -3.06 2.99 -3.81
C ASP A 211 -4.02 4.00 -4.43
N HIS A 212 -3.53 4.73 -5.43
CA HIS A 212 -4.21 5.86 -6.03
C HIS A 212 -5.10 5.43 -7.20
N PHE A 213 -6.35 5.86 -7.15
CA PHE A 213 -7.36 5.72 -8.19
C PHE A 213 -7.68 7.10 -8.76
N ALA A 214 -7.55 7.24 -10.06
CA ALA A 214 -7.97 8.43 -10.79
C ALA A 214 -9.31 8.16 -11.47
N ARG A 215 -10.27 9.07 -11.34
CA ARG A 215 -11.55 8.92 -12.02
C ARG A 215 -11.37 9.03 -13.54
N PRO A 216 -12.01 8.15 -14.33
CA PRO A 216 -12.11 8.34 -15.78
C PRO A 216 -12.72 9.70 -16.15
N SER A 217 -12.13 10.37 -17.14
CA SER A 217 -12.50 11.74 -17.54
C SER A 217 -13.81 11.84 -18.32
N ASP A 218 -14.32 10.71 -18.80
CA ASP A 218 -15.58 10.54 -19.53
C ASP A 218 -16.80 10.43 -18.60
N LEU A 219 -16.60 10.24 -17.29
CA LEU A 219 -17.67 10.23 -16.30
C LEU A 219 -18.11 11.64 -15.93
N SER A 220 -19.41 11.84 -15.75
CA SER A 220 -19.95 13.14 -15.35
C SER A 220 -19.55 13.51 -13.91
N GLY A 221 -19.48 14.82 -13.61
CA GLY A 221 -19.18 15.32 -12.25
C GLY A 221 -20.07 14.72 -11.16
N ILE A 222 -21.35 14.48 -11.50
CA ILE A 222 -22.40 13.97 -10.61
C ILE A 222 -22.18 12.48 -10.25
N GLU A 223 -21.43 11.74 -11.06
CA GLU A 223 -21.15 10.32 -10.82
C GLU A 223 -19.90 10.08 -9.95
N GLY A 224 -19.22 11.13 -9.49
CA GLY A 224 -17.99 11.02 -8.71
C GLY A 224 -18.17 10.24 -7.40
N ALA A 225 -19.21 10.58 -6.62
CA ALA A 225 -19.50 9.87 -5.37
C ALA A 225 -19.85 8.39 -5.60
N LYS A 226 -20.62 8.09 -6.66
CA LYS A 226 -20.93 6.70 -7.05
C LYS A 226 -19.67 5.93 -7.40
N TRP A 227 -18.84 6.49 -8.29
CA TRP A 227 -17.56 5.88 -8.69
C TRP A 227 -16.69 5.53 -7.47
N ALA A 228 -16.53 6.46 -6.52
CA ALA A 228 -15.74 6.21 -5.32
C ALA A 228 -16.32 5.08 -4.44
N ARG A 229 -17.65 5.00 -4.30
CA ARG A 229 -18.31 3.88 -3.59
C ARG A 229 -18.10 2.54 -4.28
N ASP A 230 -18.12 2.52 -5.61
CA ASP A 230 -17.89 1.30 -6.40
C ASP A 230 -16.47 0.78 -6.15
N ILE A 231 -15.45 1.66 -6.17
CA ILE A 231 -14.07 1.29 -5.81
C ILE A 231 -13.99 0.77 -4.37
N LEU A 232 -14.63 1.42 -3.39
CA LEU A 232 -14.64 0.94 -2.00
C LEU A 232 -15.31 -0.45 -1.87
N THR A 233 -16.25 -0.77 -2.74
CA THR A 233 -16.96 -2.07 -2.73
C THR A 233 -16.11 -3.16 -3.38
N GLU A 234 -15.56 -2.87 -4.56
CA GLU A 234 -14.91 -3.86 -5.42
C GLU A 234 -13.44 -4.07 -5.06
N ASP A 235 -12.72 -2.99 -4.75
CA ASP A 235 -11.26 -3.01 -4.66
C ASP A 235 -10.73 -3.10 -3.23
N TRP A 236 -11.55 -2.95 -2.20
CA TRP A 236 -11.08 -2.94 -0.81
C TRP A 236 -10.24 -4.18 -0.45
N ARG A 237 -10.72 -5.37 -0.83
CA ARG A 237 -10.01 -6.63 -0.58
C ARG A 237 -8.74 -6.74 -1.43
N VAL A 238 -8.81 -6.33 -2.69
CA VAL A 238 -7.67 -6.37 -3.62
C VAL A 238 -6.56 -5.43 -3.15
N ASN A 239 -6.92 -4.20 -2.75
CA ASN A 239 -6.04 -3.23 -2.13
C ASN A 239 -5.35 -3.82 -0.88
N THR A 240 -6.13 -4.42 0.03
CA THR A 240 -5.57 -5.06 1.24
C THR A 240 -4.57 -6.15 0.90
N GLN A 241 -4.87 -7.02 -0.07
CA GLN A 241 -3.97 -8.07 -0.52
C GLN A 241 -2.69 -7.51 -1.17
N ARG A 242 -2.82 -6.47 -2.01
CA ARG A 242 -1.70 -5.79 -2.65
C ARG A 242 -0.77 -5.16 -1.61
N ILE A 243 -1.32 -4.42 -0.66
CA ILE A 243 -0.59 -3.80 0.46
C ILE A 243 0.19 -4.86 1.22
N ASN A 244 -0.45 -5.95 1.61
CA ASN A 244 0.19 -7.02 2.36
C ASN A 244 1.31 -7.68 1.54
N SER A 245 1.08 -7.91 0.25
CA SER A 245 2.09 -8.49 -0.64
C SER A 245 3.34 -7.60 -0.79
N ILE A 246 3.14 -6.29 -0.96
CA ILE A 246 4.25 -5.32 -1.05
C ILE A 246 5.04 -5.31 0.26
N ARG A 247 4.34 -5.21 1.40
CA ARG A 247 4.97 -5.22 2.73
C ARG A 247 5.77 -6.49 2.98
N SER A 248 5.16 -7.65 2.77
CA SER A 248 5.81 -8.94 2.97
C SER A 248 7.08 -9.04 2.14
N ARG A 249 7.07 -8.60 0.87
CA ARG A 249 8.29 -8.59 0.04
C ARG A 249 9.37 -7.65 0.59
N LEU A 250 9.01 -6.46 1.03
CA LEU A 250 9.96 -5.51 1.62
C LEU A 250 10.57 -6.04 2.93
N LEU A 251 9.78 -6.71 3.75
CA LEU A 251 10.23 -7.29 5.02
C LEU A 251 11.10 -8.52 4.82
N ILE A 252 10.75 -9.41 3.87
CA ILE A 252 11.60 -10.53 3.46
C ILE A 252 12.94 -9.98 2.96
N PHE A 253 12.90 -8.99 2.06
CA PHE A 253 14.10 -8.33 1.55
C PHE A 253 14.95 -7.76 2.69
N ALA A 254 14.36 -7.13 3.70
CA ALA A 254 15.09 -6.65 4.89
C ALA A 254 15.76 -7.80 5.67
N SER A 255 15.10 -8.95 5.79
CA SER A 255 15.62 -10.12 6.53
C SER A 255 16.74 -10.89 5.80
N GLU A 256 16.74 -10.93 4.47
CA GLU A 256 17.75 -11.65 3.68
C GLU A 256 19.16 -11.05 3.80
N GLY A 257 19.27 -9.81 4.29
CA GLY A 257 20.55 -9.13 4.50
C GLY A 257 21.36 -9.69 5.67
N GLU A 258 20.79 -10.64 6.41
CA GLU A 258 21.46 -11.32 7.53
C GLU A 258 22.53 -12.34 7.07
N GLY A 259 22.50 -12.81 5.82
CA GLY A 259 23.30 -13.95 5.35
C GLY A 259 24.59 -13.64 4.58
N GLU A 260 24.89 -12.38 4.25
CA GLU A 260 26.05 -11.98 3.43
C GLU A 260 27.28 -11.51 4.23
N LYS A 261 27.39 -11.86 5.52
CA LYS A 261 28.61 -11.60 6.32
C LYS A 261 29.67 -12.68 6.12
#